data_AF-A0A9D1G7G1-F1
#
_entry.id   AF-A0A9D1G7G1-F1
#
_cell.length_a   1.000
_cell.length_b   1.000
_cell.length_c   1.000
_cell.angle_alpha   90.00
_cell.angle_beta   90.00
_cell.angle_gamma   90.00
#
_symmetry.space_group_name_H-M   'P 1'
#
loop_
_entity.id
_entity.type
_entity.pdbx_description
1 polymer ?
#
loop_
_entity_poly.entity_id
_entity_poly.type
_entity_poly.pdbx_seq_one_letter_code
_entity_poly.pdbx_strand_id
1 'polypeptide(L)'
;MNTSQPACFLTVAETTMEELRGERLIVGEPWSCPEQLRGVQYAMIEDKSALDVYLCDSGEASVALAQAGFGAAIVPGLAPSGGPELRYLRILDAEPMSYGVYYKSLTGRPELREFIELSGEQFQV
;
A
#
# COMPACT_ATOMS: atom_id res chain seq x y z
N MET A 1 -31.41 6.50 18.56
CA MET A 1 -30.34 5.64 19.12
C MET A 1 -29.87 4.79 17.96
N ASN A 2 -28.83 5.27 17.27
CA ASN A 2 -27.46 4.74 17.34
C ASN A 2 -27.39 3.51 16.41
N THR A 3 -26.70 3.56 15.28
CA THR A 3 -25.27 3.86 15.18
C THR A 3 -24.91 4.52 13.86
N SER A 4 -24.30 5.71 13.95
CA SER A 4 -23.42 6.23 12.91
C SER A 4 -22.32 5.21 12.64
N GLN A 5 -22.25 4.67 11.42
CA GLN A 5 -20.99 4.17 10.90
C GLN A 5 -20.19 5.39 10.42
N PRO A 6 -18.93 5.57 10.82
CA PRO A 6 -18.11 6.59 10.20
C PRO A 6 -17.74 6.05 8.82
N ALA A 7 -18.37 6.58 7.78
CA ALA A 7 -17.78 6.62 6.46
C ALA A 7 -16.54 7.52 6.56
N CYS A 8 -15.46 7.02 7.14
CA CYS A 8 -14.15 7.65 7.05
C CYS A 8 -13.64 7.33 5.65
N PHE A 9 -14.20 8.05 4.66
CA PHE A 9 -13.52 8.28 3.40
C PHE A 9 -12.21 8.97 3.79
N LEU A 10 -11.15 8.17 3.95
CA LEU A 10 -9.80 8.68 3.93
C LEU A 10 -9.66 9.44 2.62
N THR A 11 -9.62 10.76 2.70
CA THR A 11 -9.36 11.61 1.54
C THR A 11 -7.95 11.30 1.09
N VAL A 12 -7.83 10.40 0.12
CA VAL A 12 -6.56 10.11 -0.54
C VAL A 12 -6.24 11.33 -1.37
N ALA A 13 -5.25 12.10 -0.93
CA ALA A 13 -4.75 13.21 -1.73
C ALA A 13 -3.81 12.67 -2.82
N GLU A 14 -3.62 13.43 -3.87
CA GLU A 14 -2.80 13.02 -5.01
C GLU A 14 -1.39 13.59 -4.87
N THR A 15 -0.39 12.86 -5.34
CA THR A 15 1.01 13.31 -5.37
C THR A 15 1.75 12.67 -6.54
N THR A 16 2.98 13.13 -6.78
CA THR A 16 3.90 12.55 -7.77
C THR A 16 5.17 12.06 -7.10
N MET A 17 5.92 11.16 -7.75
CA MET A 17 7.21 10.71 -7.23
C MET A 17 8.19 11.87 -7.01
N GLU A 18 8.12 12.93 -7.83
CA GLU A 18 8.95 14.13 -7.72
C GLU A 18 8.73 14.85 -6.38
N GLU A 19 7.48 15.02 -5.96
CA GLU A 19 7.13 15.71 -4.71
C GLU A 19 7.64 14.97 -3.47
N LEU A 20 7.80 13.65 -3.56
CA LEU A 20 8.30 12.79 -2.49
C LEU A 20 9.84 12.68 -2.48
N ARG A 21 10.55 13.32 -3.41
CA ARG A 21 12.03 13.26 -3.47
C ARG A 21 12.71 13.89 -2.25
N GLY A 22 12.08 14.87 -1.60
CA GLY A 22 12.64 15.50 -0.39
C GLY A 22 12.47 14.69 0.89
N GLU A 23 11.57 13.71 0.89
CA GLU A 23 11.17 12.99 2.11
C GLU A 23 12.04 11.76 2.36
N ARG A 24 12.17 11.36 3.63
CA ARG A 24 12.72 10.03 3.96
C ARG A 24 11.73 8.96 3.54
N LEU A 25 12.21 7.90 2.91
CA LEU A 25 11.34 6.83 2.42
C LEU A 25 11.48 5.58 3.26
N ILE A 26 10.33 4.94 3.51
CA ILE A 26 10.25 3.63 4.13
C ILE A 26 9.74 2.68 3.06
N VAL A 27 10.56 1.70 2.69
CA VAL A 27 10.29 0.76 1.61
C VAL A 27 10.42 -0.69 2.07
N GLY A 28 9.69 -1.56 1.40
CA GLY A 28 9.78 -3.00 1.64
C GLY A 28 11.11 -3.58 1.18
N GLU A 29 11.51 -4.67 1.79
CA GLU A 29 12.66 -5.46 1.34
C GLU A 29 12.49 -5.93 -0.12
N PRO A 30 13.49 -5.74 -1.00
CA PRO A 30 13.34 -6.04 -2.42
C PRO A 30 13.04 -7.52 -2.75
N TRP A 31 13.47 -8.46 -1.91
CA TRP A 31 13.24 -9.90 -2.13
C TRP A 31 11.85 -10.38 -1.68
N SER A 32 11.18 -9.61 -0.82
CA SER A 32 9.87 -9.91 -0.26
C SER A 32 8.74 -9.23 -1.04
N CYS A 33 9.11 -8.35 -1.97
CA CYS A 33 8.24 -7.36 -2.61
C CYS A 33 7.77 -7.83 -4.00
N PRO A 34 6.48 -7.67 -4.36
CA PRO A 34 6.00 -7.88 -5.72
C PRO A 34 6.81 -7.05 -6.73
N GLU A 35 7.06 -7.58 -7.92
CA GLU A 35 7.90 -6.93 -8.92
C GLU A 35 7.43 -5.51 -9.26
N GLN A 36 6.13 -5.29 -9.40
CA GLN A 36 5.59 -3.95 -9.67
C GLN A 36 5.86 -2.97 -8.53
N LEU A 37 5.72 -3.41 -7.26
CA LEU A 37 5.97 -2.55 -6.09
C LEU A 37 7.47 -2.23 -5.98
N ARG A 38 8.31 -3.24 -6.21
CA ARG A 38 9.76 -3.11 -6.23
C ARG A 38 10.23 -2.12 -7.29
N GLY A 39 9.62 -2.12 -8.48
CA GLY A 39 9.92 -1.16 -9.55
C GLY A 39 9.68 0.29 -9.12
N VAL A 40 8.51 0.56 -8.52
CA VAL A 40 8.16 1.90 -8.00
C VAL A 40 9.10 2.30 -6.86
N GLN A 41 9.34 1.40 -5.90
CA GLN A 41 10.25 1.66 -4.78
C GLN A 41 11.67 1.97 -5.28
N TYR A 42 12.20 1.21 -6.24
CA TYR A 42 13.52 1.46 -6.80
C TYR A 42 13.63 2.82 -7.48
N ALA A 43 12.65 3.17 -8.32
CA ALA A 43 12.64 4.47 -8.99
C ALA A 43 12.68 5.65 -7.99
N MET A 44 12.08 5.48 -6.81
CA MET A 44 12.04 6.51 -5.78
C MET A 44 13.29 6.56 -4.88
N ILE A 45 14.03 5.45 -4.75
CA ILE A 45 15.26 5.41 -3.95
C ILE A 45 16.54 5.58 -4.76
N GLU A 46 16.50 5.51 -6.09
CA GLU A 46 17.69 5.56 -6.96
C GLU A 46 18.56 6.79 -6.70
N ASP A 47 17.92 7.96 -6.52
CA ASP A 47 18.61 9.24 -6.28
C ASP A 47 18.79 9.55 -4.78
N LYS A 48 18.49 8.61 -3.87
CA LYS A 48 18.52 8.85 -2.42
C LYS A 48 19.78 8.32 -1.73
N SER A 49 20.18 9.06 -0.70
CA SER A 49 21.18 8.57 0.26
C SER A 49 20.64 7.37 1.03
N ALA A 50 21.52 6.43 1.36
CA ALA A 50 21.18 5.31 2.23
C ALA A 50 20.68 5.75 3.63
N LEU A 51 20.99 6.97 4.07
CA LEU A 51 20.50 7.53 5.33
C LEU A 51 19.05 8.02 5.26
N ASP A 52 18.52 8.22 4.05
CA ASP A 52 17.15 8.69 3.80
C ASP A 52 16.21 7.55 3.39
N VAL A 53 16.66 6.30 3.50
CA VAL A 53 15.91 5.10 3.14
C VAL A 53 15.91 4.10 4.31
N TYR A 54 14.72 3.72 4.76
CA TYR A 54 14.51 2.66 5.73
C TYR A 54 13.95 1.42 5.02
N LEU A 55 14.58 0.28 5.23
CA LEU A 55 14.09 -1.02 4.76
C LEU A 55 13.24 -1.69 5.84
N CYS A 56 12.10 -2.23 5.46
CA CYS A 56 11.18 -2.93 6.33
C CYS A 56 10.80 -4.30 5.76
N ASP A 57 10.61 -5.24 6.67
CA ASP A 57 10.22 -6.62 6.37
C ASP A 57 8.74 -6.77 5.96
N SER A 58 7.90 -5.78 6.29
CA SER A 58 6.46 -5.81 6.08
C SER A 58 5.86 -4.43 5.81
N GLY A 59 4.70 -4.41 5.14
CA GLY A 59 3.95 -3.19 4.90
C GLY A 59 3.45 -2.56 6.21
N GLU A 60 3.05 -3.38 7.17
CA GLU A 60 2.58 -2.96 8.49
C GLU A 60 3.70 -2.30 9.30
N ALA A 61 4.92 -2.86 9.30
CA ALA A 61 6.07 -2.23 9.92
C ALA A 61 6.40 -0.88 9.25
N SER A 62 6.26 -0.81 7.92
CA SER A 62 6.49 0.43 7.18
C SER A 62 5.51 1.53 7.59
N VAL A 63 4.22 1.17 7.71
CA VAL A 63 3.15 2.06 8.19
C VAL A 63 3.39 2.49 9.64
N ALA A 64 3.85 1.60 10.50
CA ALA A 64 4.15 1.93 11.90
C ALA A 64 5.32 2.93 12.02
N LEU A 65 6.37 2.78 11.20
CA LEU A 65 7.48 3.75 11.16
C LEU A 65 7.03 5.11 10.60
N ALA A 66 6.14 5.12 9.61
CA ALA A 66 5.55 6.37 9.11
C ALA A 66 4.71 7.06 10.20
N GLN A 67 3.91 6.31 10.97
CA GLN A 67 3.17 6.85 12.12
C GLN A 67 4.10 7.44 13.18
N ALA A 68 5.25 6.81 13.41
CA ALA A 68 6.27 7.31 14.33
C ALA A 68 7.09 8.49 13.77
N GLY A 69 6.83 8.95 12.54
CA GLY A 69 7.46 10.13 11.95
C GLY A 69 8.84 9.89 11.33
N PHE A 70 9.19 8.63 11.00
CA PHE A 70 10.48 8.32 10.38
C PHE A 70 10.55 8.67 8.89
N GLY A 71 9.40 8.86 8.22
CA GLY A 71 9.31 9.21 6.81
C GLY A 71 7.97 8.81 6.18
N ALA A 72 7.94 8.80 4.85
CA ALA A 72 6.81 8.36 4.04
C ALA A 72 6.95 6.87 3.67
N ALA A 73 5.93 6.07 3.96
CA ALA A 73 5.89 4.66 3.58
C ALA A 73 5.28 4.47 2.18
N ILE A 74 5.97 3.71 1.33
CA ILE A 74 5.48 3.32 0.00
C ILE A 74 4.84 1.94 0.11
N VAL A 75 3.51 1.90 0.09
CA VAL A 75 2.71 0.68 0.25
C VAL A 75 1.68 0.54 -0.88
N PRO A 76 1.23 -0.69 -1.20
CA PRO A 76 0.09 -0.88 -2.08
C PRO A 76 -1.14 -0.15 -1.54
N GLY A 77 -1.96 0.41 -2.43
CA GLY A 77 -3.22 1.08 -2.12
C GLY A 77 -4.34 0.13 -1.70
N LEU A 78 -4.03 -0.87 -0.86
CA LEU A 78 -4.99 -1.72 -0.20
C LEU A 78 -5.57 -0.99 1.01
N ALA A 79 -6.71 -1.48 1.51
CA ALA A 79 -7.45 -0.89 2.61
C ALA A 79 -6.51 -0.30 3.68
N PRO A 80 -6.59 1.01 3.96
CA PRO A 80 -5.67 1.69 4.86
C PRO A 80 -5.64 1.00 6.24
N SER A 81 -4.50 0.45 6.62
CA SER A 81 -4.30 -0.23 7.90
C SER A 81 -3.87 0.70 9.04
N GLY A 82 -3.66 1.98 8.73
CA GLY A 82 -3.17 2.97 9.68
C GLY A 82 -4.29 3.76 10.36
N GLY A 83 -3.94 4.34 11.51
CA GLY A 83 -4.84 5.22 12.26
C GLY A 83 -5.05 6.60 11.60
N PRO A 84 -5.91 7.45 12.19
CA PRO A 84 -6.26 8.77 11.65
C PRO A 84 -5.10 9.77 11.61
N GLU A 85 -3.96 9.42 12.20
CA GLU A 85 -2.74 10.23 12.23
C GLU A 85 -1.98 10.18 10.89
N LEU A 86 -2.28 9.20 10.03
CA LEU A 86 -1.68 9.10 8.71
C LEU A 86 -2.51 9.77 7.62
N ARG A 87 -1.80 10.41 6.70
CA ARG A 87 -2.31 10.85 5.41
C ARG A 87 -1.91 9.83 4.36
N TYR A 88 -2.86 9.42 3.54
CA TYR A 88 -2.61 8.54 2.40
C TYR A 88 -2.55 9.37 1.13
N LEU A 89 -1.46 9.22 0.37
CA LEU A 89 -1.24 9.90 -0.89
C LEU A 89 -1.18 8.88 -2.03
N ARG A 90 -1.95 9.11 -3.10
CA ARG A 90 -1.88 8.30 -4.33
C ARG A 90 -0.83 8.88 -5.26
N ILE A 91 0.15 8.05 -5.62
CA ILE A 91 1.19 8.39 -6.58
C ILE A 91 0.58 8.27 -7.99
N LEU A 92 0.44 9.39 -8.70
CA LEU A 92 -0.24 9.46 -10.00
C LEU A 92 0.62 8.99 -11.18
N ASP A 93 1.93 9.13 -11.06
CA ASP A 93 2.94 8.78 -12.06
C ASP A 93 3.47 7.34 -11.91
N ALA A 94 2.88 6.55 -11.01
CA ALA A 94 3.14 5.13 -10.88
C ALA A 94 2.13 4.29 -11.68
N GLU A 95 2.62 3.28 -12.39
CA GLU A 95 1.76 2.34 -13.12
C GLU A 95 0.83 1.58 -12.15
N PRO A 96 -0.47 1.40 -12.48
CA PRO A 96 -1.40 0.65 -11.66
C PRO A 96 -0.91 -0.79 -11.42
N MET A 97 -0.93 -1.21 -10.16
CA MET A 97 -0.55 -2.56 -9.77
C MET A 97 -1.77 -3.49 -9.79
N SER A 98 -1.61 -4.66 -10.40
CA SER A 98 -2.55 -5.77 -10.23
C SER A 98 -2.28 -6.44 -8.89
N TYR A 99 -3.22 -6.32 -7.95
CA TYR A 99 -3.21 -7.00 -6.67
C TYR A 99 -4.45 -7.88 -6.57
N GLY A 100 -4.29 -9.15 -6.20
CA GLY A 100 -5.39 -10.09 -6.21
C GLY A 100 -5.09 -11.40 -5.51
N VAL A 101 -6.08 -12.29 -5.58
CA VAL A 101 -6.03 -13.59 -4.90
C VAL A 101 -5.48 -14.64 -5.87
N TYR A 102 -4.39 -15.30 -5.48
CA TYR A 102 -3.89 -16.47 -6.19
C TYR A 102 -4.55 -17.75 -5.67
N TYR A 103 -5.09 -18.56 -6.58
CA TYR A 103 -5.68 -19.87 -6.27
C TYR A 103 -5.37 -20.86 -7.39
N LYS A 104 -5.30 -22.16 -7.04
CA LYS A 104 -4.93 -23.21 -8.00
C LYS A 104 -6.07 -23.65 -8.91
N SER A 105 -7.27 -23.85 -8.37
CA SER A 105 -8.47 -24.27 -9.13
C SER A 105 -9.74 -23.98 -8.34
N LEU A 106 -10.82 -23.65 -9.05
CA LEU A 106 -12.18 -23.49 -8.49
C LEU A 106 -13.09 -24.70 -8.77
N THR A 107 -12.58 -25.72 -9.47
CA THR A 107 -13.37 -26.90 -9.82
C THR A 107 -13.72 -27.68 -8.56
N GLY A 108 -15.01 -27.86 -8.30
CA GLY A 108 -15.52 -28.56 -7.10
C GLY A 108 -15.30 -27.80 -5.80
N ARG A 109 -15.06 -26.48 -5.84
CA ARG A 109 -14.86 -25.63 -4.66
C ARG A 109 -15.79 -24.41 -4.69
N PRO A 110 -17.11 -24.61 -4.55
CA PRO A 110 -18.08 -23.52 -4.63
C PRO A 110 -17.85 -22.47 -3.53
N GLU A 111 -17.44 -22.87 -2.33
CA GLU A 111 -17.18 -21.96 -1.21
C GLU A 111 -15.96 -21.06 -1.48
N LEU A 112 -14.92 -21.60 -2.12
CA LEU A 112 -13.74 -20.81 -2.50
C LEU A 112 -14.08 -19.80 -3.60
N ARG A 113 -14.94 -20.19 -4.55
CA ARG A 113 -15.43 -19.28 -5.59
C ARG A 113 -16.20 -18.13 -4.98
N GLU A 114 -17.18 -18.43 -4.11
CA GLU A 114 -17.96 -17.43 -3.40
C GLU A 114 -17.07 -16.49 -2.58
N PHE A 115 -16.09 -17.04 -1.86
CA PHE A 115 -15.12 -16.22 -1.12
C PHE A 115 -14.34 -15.23 -2.00
N ILE A 116 -13.88 -15.67 -3.18
CA ILE A 116 -13.14 -14.80 -4.11
C ILE A 116 -14.06 -13.72 -4.70
N GLU A 117 -15.30 -14.08 -5.03
CA GLU A 117 -16.30 -13.13 -5.55
C GLU A 117 -16.62 -12.07 -4.49
N LEU A 118 -16.91 -12.48 -3.25
CA LEU A 118 -17.15 -11.56 -2.12
C LEU A 118 -15.93 -10.68 -1.82
N SER A 119 -14.72 -11.24 -1.90
CA SER A 119 -13.49 -10.46 -1.74
C SER A 119 -13.37 -9.40 -2.84
N GLY A 120 -13.64 -9.76 -4.09
CA GLY A 120 -13.65 -8.84 -5.21
C GLY A 120 -14.61 -7.68 -5.01
N GLU A 121 -15.82 -7.92 -4.50
CA GLU A 121 -16.81 -6.88 -4.19
C GLU A 121 -16.35 -5.91 -3.09
N GLN A 122 -15.67 -6.40 -2.05
CA GLN A 122 -15.20 -5.56 -0.93
C GLN A 122 -13.97 -4.71 -1.28
N PHE A 123 -13.13 -5.19 -2.19
CA PHE A 123 -11.87 -4.53 -2.57
C PHE A 123 -11.95 -3.83 -3.94
N GLN A 124 -13.15 -3.54 -4.46
CA GLN A 124 -13.29 -2.65 -5.63
C GLN A 124 -12.85 -1.23 -5.24
N VAL A 125 -11.61 -0.87 -5.58
CA VAL A 125 -11.03 0.47 -5.43
C VAL A 125 -11.23 1.29 -6.70
#